data_AF-A0A1G0ZVN3-F1
#
_entry.id   AF-A0A1G0ZVN3-F1
#
_cell.length_a   1.000
_cell.length_b   1.000
_cell.length_c   1.000
_cell.angle_alpha   90.00
_cell.angle_beta   90.00
_cell.angle_gamma   90.00
#
_symmetry.space_group_name_H-M   'P 1'
#
loop_
_entity.id
_entity.type
_entity.pdbx_description
1 polymer ?
#
loop_
_entity_poly.entity_id
_entity_poly.type
_entity_poly.pdbx_seq_one_letter_code
_entity_poly.pdbx_strand_id
1 'polypeptide(L)'
;MHNSRAIFNVLAGLILSVLCQGCLVPQSGTQDRRMVIVNQAADGIVNYVSNKVDKPFGKGTTKDMVFAALDSMVDQYEGTGVSHVFWNVNYQRVAYDSKAWPSYWDYPDPEKNVTEWPRSYYELHKLGVDDVFSRLIPRCRTRGISPWISLRMNDHHYTKDPSRVSPLFFEHPELRTRGGNGLFNYARPEVREHYLKLVAEVLQRYDIDGVELDWIRTPGNFNADEVESGRSILTDFVRAVHRQTRAAAKRLGHPVQLAVRVPVTPEFAFGMGFDAVGWAKEKLVDMIIPSDWWDGYADTPVEEWRAQIGSEGRTCRIVPGTACTYACTKKGFMMMHSLAAMRGFAASILDRGANGMYLFNHFQSVGMNIRSRTPEGRMTNDCTLADLLRAAGDLPGATNNPRLHALGIHDRFPDKSKYRPALPVTIVLQKPVTFKIHTGPKPDTGRCVVHVGLDKSDDIASARLAVRFNGSDCRVLKDLPVPAKPEPRLELPRMNVCEVAPRVMQFEVPVTAVRRGYNTVELSAVQEGPQTIIWFEVCIEP
;
A
#
# COMPACT_ATOMS: atom_id res chain seq x y z
N MET A 1 -53.08 -45.30 -28.53
CA MET A 1 -53.90 -44.82 -29.66
C MET A 1 -54.63 -43.56 -29.22
N HIS A 2 -54.47 -42.48 -30.02
CA HIS A 2 -55.21 -41.20 -30.03
C HIS A 2 -55.13 -40.36 -28.74
N ASN A 3 -54.32 -39.30 -28.60
CA ASN A 3 -53.95 -38.16 -29.45
C ASN A 3 -55.03 -37.04 -29.54
N SER A 4 -54.66 -35.90 -28.93
CA SER A 4 -54.85 -34.52 -29.43
C SER A 4 -56.03 -33.63 -28.98
N ARG A 5 -55.62 -32.51 -28.31
CA ARG A 5 -55.95 -31.08 -28.56
C ARG A 5 -57.37 -30.61 -28.16
N ALA A 6 -57.64 -29.42 -27.60
CA ALA A 6 -56.90 -28.18 -27.42
C ALA A 6 -57.60 -27.25 -26.39
N ILE A 7 -56.80 -26.55 -25.58
CA ILE A 7 -56.79 -25.08 -25.36
C ILE A 7 -58.15 -24.38 -25.06
N PHE A 8 -58.31 -23.85 -23.84
CA PHE A 8 -58.33 -22.39 -23.57
C PHE A 8 -58.36 -22.12 -22.05
N ASN A 9 -57.34 -21.38 -21.58
CA ASN A 9 -57.20 -20.83 -20.24
C ASN A 9 -58.22 -19.72 -19.98
N VAL A 10 -58.68 -19.58 -18.73
CA VAL A 10 -58.66 -18.34 -17.92
C VAL A 10 -59.36 -18.62 -16.57
N LEU A 11 -58.77 -18.12 -15.48
CA LEU A 11 -59.27 -18.11 -14.09
C LEU A 11 -59.20 -19.42 -13.27
N ALA A 12 -58.10 -19.61 -12.52
CA ALA A 12 -58.14 -20.14 -11.15
C ALA A 12 -56.77 -19.97 -10.49
N GLY A 13 -56.64 -19.01 -9.58
CA GLY A 13 -55.39 -18.78 -8.85
C GLY A 13 -55.53 -17.65 -7.84
N LEU A 14 -56.58 -17.70 -7.01
CA LEU A 14 -56.73 -16.79 -5.88
C LEU A 14 -57.08 -17.59 -4.63
N ILE A 15 -56.36 -17.26 -3.56
CA ILE A 15 -56.62 -17.57 -2.15
C ILE A 15 -56.08 -18.92 -1.65
N LEU A 16 -54.78 -18.93 -1.36
CA LEU A 16 -54.30 -19.35 -0.04
C LEU A 16 -53.01 -18.56 0.26
N SER A 17 -53.18 -17.33 0.73
CA SER A 17 -52.12 -16.47 1.25
C SER A 17 -52.24 -16.39 2.77
N VAL A 18 -51.09 -16.22 3.42
CA VAL A 18 -50.83 -15.98 4.85
C VAL A 18 -50.36 -17.24 5.61
N LEU A 19 -49.10 -17.15 6.08
CA LEU A 19 -48.30 -18.08 6.91
C LEU A 19 -47.32 -19.00 6.18
N CYS A 20 -46.26 -18.41 5.61
CA CYS A 20 -44.90 -18.99 5.63
C CYS A 20 -43.89 -17.85 5.58
N GLN A 21 -43.44 -17.37 6.75
CA GLN A 21 -42.23 -16.56 6.86
C GLN A 21 -41.04 -17.44 6.46
N GLY A 22 -40.39 -17.08 5.36
CA GLY A 22 -39.28 -17.80 4.79
C GLY A 22 -38.05 -17.79 5.69
N CYS A 23 -37.55 -18.97 6.04
CA CYS A 23 -36.12 -19.16 6.25
C CYS A 23 -35.43 -19.03 4.89
N LEU A 24 -35.04 -17.80 4.54
CA LEU A 24 -34.09 -17.56 3.47
C LEU A 24 -32.71 -18.04 3.95
N VAL A 25 -32.34 -19.24 3.51
CA VAL A 25 -30.93 -19.62 3.39
C VAL A 25 -30.27 -18.56 2.49
N PRO A 26 -29.19 -17.88 2.92
CA PRO A 26 -28.51 -16.93 2.05
C PRO A 26 -27.96 -17.71 0.85
N GLN A 27 -28.45 -17.39 -0.35
CA GLN A 27 -27.80 -17.80 -1.57
C GLN A 27 -26.38 -17.23 -1.56
N SER A 28 -25.40 -18.11 -1.53
CA SER A 28 -23.98 -17.81 -1.76
C SER A 28 -23.83 -17.25 -3.18
N GLY A 29 -23.88 -15.91 -3.28
CA GLY A 29 -23.83 -15.19 -4.55
C GLY A 29 -23.23 -13.79 -4.45
N THR A 30 -22.62 -13.42 -3.32
CA THR A 30 -21.73 -12.26 -3.29
C THR A 30 -20.35 -12.72 -3.76
N GLN A 31 -19.98 -12.37 -4.98
CA GLN A 31 -18.57 -12.31 -5.37
C GLN A 31 -17.87 -11.50 -4.26
N ASP A 32 -17.05 -12.16 -3.44
CA ASP A 32 -16.48 -11.59 -2.23
C ASP A 32 -15.64 -10.37 -2.66
N ARG A 33 -16.21 -9.17 -2.52
CA ARG A 33 -15.63 -7.95 -3.08
C ARG A 33 -14.33 -7.72 -2.35
N ARG A 34 -13.21 -7.92 -3.04
CA ARG A 34 -11.86 -7.72 -2.50
C ARG A 34 -11.78 -6.33 -1.88
N MET A 35 -11.16 -6.23 -0.71
CA MET A 35 -11.01 -4.93 -0.07
C MET A 35 -10.03 -4.08 -0.88
N VAL A 36 -10.44 -2.89 -1.26
CA VAL A 36 -9.52 -1.83 -1.68
C VAL A 36 -9.49 -0.81 -0.55
N ILE A 37 -8.33 -0.68 0.08
CA ILE A 37 -8.08 0.21 1.22
C ILE A 37 -7.17 1.33 0.75
N VAL A 38 -7.57 2.57 1.00
CA VAL A 38 -6.72 3.75 0.76
C VAL A 38 -6.34 4.38 2.09
N ASN A 39 -5.06 4.67 2.27
CA ASN A 39 -4.59 5.51 3.37
C ASN A 39 -4.55 6.97 2.93
N GLN A 40 -5.05 7.87 3.79
CA GLN A 40 -4.95 9.31 3.59
C GLN A 40 -4.15 9.92 4.74
N ALA A 41 -2.95 10.40 4.43
CA ALA A 41 -2.09 11.07 5.38
C ALA A 41 -2.64 12.44 5.78
N ALA A 42 -2.29 12.89 7.00
CA ALA A 42 -2.73 14.18 7.51
C ALA A 42 -2.40 15.35 6.56
N ASP A 43 -1.23 15.36 5.94
CA ASP A 43 -0.83 16.33 4.91
C ASP A 43 -1.65 16.18 3.62
N GLY A 44 -1.92 14.93 3.19
CA GLY A 44 -2.78 14.62 2.06
C GLY A 44 -4.18 15.23 2.18
N ILE A 45 -4.78 15.19 3.37
CA ILE A 45 -6.11 15.76 3.65
C ILE A 45 -6.11 17.27 3.42
N VAL A 46 -5.21 18.01 4.06
CA VAL A 46 -5.17 19.47 3.91
C VAL A 46 -4.70 19.90 2.52
N ASN A 47 -3.84 19.14 1.86
CA ASN A 47 -3.48 19.40 0.47
C ASN A 47 -4.69 19.25 -0.46
N TYR A 48 -5.53 18.22 -0.25
CA TYR A 48 -6.77 18.05 -1.00
C TYR A 48 -7.72 19.24 -0.79
N VAL A 49 -7.96 19.62 0.47
CA VAL A 49 -8.85 20.75 0.79
C VAL A 49 -8.32 22.06 0.22
N SER A 50 -7.00 22.33 0.35
CA SER A 50 -6.35 23.52 -0.21
C SER A 50 -6.62 23.67 -1.70
N ASN A 51 -6.51 22.57 -2.44
CA ASN A 51 -6.70 22.54 -3.90
C ASN A 51 -8.18 22.70 -4.31
N LYS A 52 -9.14 22.52 -3.39
CA LYS A 52 -10.57 22.64 -3.66
C LYS A 52 -11.16 24.00 -3.31
N VAL A 53 -10.52 24.74 -2.41
CA VAL A 53 -11.03 26.05 -1.96
C VAL A 53 -10.50 27.23 -2.78
N ASP A 54 -9.78 26.94 -3.90
CA ASP A 54 -9.29 27.86 -4.96
C ASP A 54 -8.53 29.12 -4.50
N LYS A 55 -8.18 29.20 -3.22
CA LYS A 55 -7.41 30.27 -2.60
C LYS A 55 -6.45 29.64 -1.59
N PRO A 56 -5.27 30.24 -1.35
CA PRO A 56 -4.45 29.85 -0.21
C PRO A 56 -5.31 29.87 1.05
N PHE A 57 -5.22 28.80 1.86
CA PHE A 57 -5.93 28.71 3.15
C PHE A 57 -5.74 30.03 3.91
N GLY A 58 -6.86 30.69 4.24
CA GLY A 58 -6.87 31.90 5.07
C GLY A 58 -7.45 33.17 4.41
N LYS A 59 -7.52 33.29 3.07
CA LYS A 59 -8.11 34.50 2.44
C LYS A 59 -9.48 34.24 1.81
N GLY A 60 -10.53 34.49 2.60
CA GLY A 60 -11.92 34.34 2.15
C GLY A 60 -12.40 32.89 2.07
N THR A 61 -11.65 31.94 2.63
CA THR A 61 -12.09 30.58 2.92
C THR A 61 -13.10 30.62 4.06
N THR A 62 -14.26 29.98 3.88
CA THR A 62 -15.26 29.82 4.95
C THR A 62 -15.28 28.38 5.47
N LYS A 63 -15.83 28.20 6.67
CA LYS A 63 -16.06 26.86 7.25
C LYS A 63 -16.89 25.96 6.34
N ASP A 64 -17.90 26.52 5.66
CA ASP A 64 -18.75 25.76 4.73
C ASP A 64 -18.00 25.29 3.49
N MET A 65 -17.10 26.11 2.94
CA MET A 65 -16.24 25.71 1.82
C MET A 65 -15.32 24.55 2.21
N VAL A 66 -14.75 24.60 3.43
CA VAL A 66 -13.92 23.52 3.97
C VAL A 66 -14.74 22.24 4.14
N PHE A 67 -15.93 22.32 4.74
CA PHE A 67 -16.79 21.16 4.92
C PHE A 67 -17.25 20.55 3.60
N ALA A 68 -17.59 21.37 2.60
CA ALA A 68 -17.90 20.90 1.25
C ALA A 68 -16.70 20.19 0.60
N ALA A 69 -15.47 20.70 0.78
CA ALA A 69 -14.26 20.05 0.28
C ALA A 69 -13.97 18.72 0.99
N LEU A 70 -14.15 18.64 2.32
CA LEU A 70 -14.02 17.39 3.09
C LEU A 70 -15.07 16.36 2.65
N ASP A 71 -16.31 16.78 2.42
CA ASP A 71 -17.35 15.89 1.89
C ASP A 71 -16.99 15.37 0.51
N SER A 72 -16.52 16.25 -0.37
CA SER A 72 -16.07 15.89 -1.71
C SER A 72 -14.88 14.93 -1.67
N MET A 73 -14.01 15.04 -0.67
CA MET A 73 -12.87 14.12 -0.48
C MET A 73 -13.33 12.69 -0.20
N VAL A 74 -14.46 12.50 0.48
CA VAL A 74 -15.04 11.16 0.68
C VAL A 74 -15.82 10.72 -0.56
N ASP A 75 -16.66 11.61 -1.09
CA ASP A 75 -17.56 11.33 -2.22
C ASP A 75 -16.81 10.88 -3.47
N GLN A 76 -15.59 11.36 -3.67
CA GLN A 76 -14.79 10.98 -4.83
C GLN A 76 -14.53 9.47 -4.92
N TYR A 77 -14.60 8.72 -3.82
CA TYR A 77 -14.38 7.27 -3.83
C TYR A 77 -15.58 6.47 -4.34
N GLU A 78 -16.74 7.11 -4.53
CA GLU A 78 -17.91 6.47 -5.14
C GLU A 78 -17.57 5.89 -6.52
N GLY A 79 -17.96 4.64 -6.77
CA GLY A 79 -17.67 3.95 -8.04
C GLY A 79 -16.21 3.50 -8.25
N THR A 80 -15.28 3.81 -7.33
CA THR A 80 -13.85 3.47 -7.51
C THR A 80 -13.45 2.06 -7.06
N GLY A 81 -14.32 1.37 -6.31
CA GLY A 81 -13.94 0.10 -5.68
C GLY A 81 -13.43 0.22 -4.24
N VAL A 82 -13.07 1.43 -3.80
CA VAL A 82 -12.64 1.70 -2.43
C VAL A 82 -13.73 1.30 -1.44
N SER A 83 -13.32 0.48 -0.48
CA SER A 83 -14.19 -0.11 0.54
C SER A 83 -13.90 0.45 1.93
N HIS A 84 -12.66 0.85 2.17
CA HIS A 84 -12.21 1.40 3.45
C HIS A 84 -11.31 2.62 3.18
N VAL A 85 -11.43 3.64 4.02
CA VAL A 85 -10.48 4.75 4.05
C VAL A 85 -9.86 4.82 5.43
N PHE A 86 -8.54 4.77 5.47
CA PHE A 86 -7.73 4.83 6.68
C PHE A 86 -7.20 6.26 6.81
N TRP A 87 -7.86 7.04 7.65
CA TRP A 87 -7.52 8.43 7.92
C TRP A 87 -6.38 8.50 8.92
N ASN A 88 -5.20 8.91 8.46
CA ASN A 88 -4.10 9.13 9.36
C ASN A 88 -4.22 10.49 10.05
N VAL A 89 -4.21 10.44 11.39
CA VAL A 89 -4.44 11.62 12.24
C VAL A 89 -3.15 12.21 12.82
N ASN A 90 -2.02 11.51 12.69
CA ASN A 90 -0.77 11.89 13.36
C ASN A 90 0.50 11.64 12.53
N TYR A 91 1.48 12.51 12.75
CA TYR A 91 2.90 12.16 12.67
C TYR A 91 3.42 12.07 14.12
N GLN A 92 4.27 12.99 14.54
CA GLN A 92 4.67 13.18 15.94
C GLN A 92 3.79 14.23 16.67
N ARG A 93 2.85 14.85 15.97
CA ARG A 93 1.75 15.69 16.47
C ARG A 93 0.46 15.27 15.79
N VAL A 94 -0.68 15.72 16.30
CA VAL A 94 -2.00 15.35 15.74
C VAL A 94 -2.66 16.49 14.96
N ALA A 95 -3.54 16.08 14.04
CA ALA A 95 -4.26 16.93 13.09
C ALA A 95 -5.67 17.35 13.57
N TYR A 96 -5.92 17.31 14.88
CA TYR A 96 -7.18 17.68 15.52
C TYR A 96 -6.95 18.16 16.96
N ASP A 97 -7.93 18.84 17.55
CA ASP A 97 -7.88 19.29 18.96
C ASP A 97 -7.95 18.11 19.92
N SER A 98 -6.78 17.71 20.39
CA SER A 98 -6.52 16.51 21.17
C SER A 98 -6.17 16.86 22.61
N LYS A 99 -6.60 16.00 23.53
CA LYS A 99 -6.25 16.03 24.95
C LYS A 99 -5.09 15.08 25.27
N ALA A 100 -4.83 14.09 24.43
CA ALA A 100 -3.77 13.12 24.64
C ALA A 100 -2.41 13.64 24.16
N TRP A 101 -2.38 14.22 22.97
CA TRP A 101 -1.20 14.70 22.25
C TRP A 101 -1.34 16.16 21.83
N PRO A 102 -0.23 16.89 21.64
CA PRO A 102 -0.28 18.24 21.09
C PRO A 102 -0.68 18.23 19.61
N SER A 103 -1.53 19.18 19.26
CA SER A 103 -1.95 19.48 17.90
C SER A 103 -0.84 20.24 17.17
N TYR A 104 -0.96 20.38 15.85
CA TYR A 104 0.00 21.17 15.06
C TYR A 104 0.03 22.67 15.41
N TRP A 105 -1.06 23.21 15.97
CA TRP A 105 -1.12 24.60 16.43
C TRP A 105 -0.72 24.79 17.91
N ASP A 106 -0.51 23.71 18.66
CA ASP A 106 -0.06 23.75 20.06
C ASP A 106 1.47 23.97 20.13
N TYR A 107 1.93 25.07 19.55
CA TYR A 107 3.33 25.47 19.53
C TYR A 107 3.46 26.98 19.76
N PRO A 108 4.48 27.46 20.50
CA PRO A 108 4.65 28.89 20.76
C PRO A 108 4.70 29.73 19.49
N ASP A 109 4.00 30.87 19.49
CA ASP A 109 3.87 31.77 18.34
C ASP A 109 3.55 31.02 17.02
N PRO A 110 2.43 30.27 16.97
CA PRO A 110 2.13 29.38 15.85
C PRO A 110 1.92 30.16 14.54
N GLU A 111 1.55 31.44 14.65
CA GLU A 111 1.44 32.36 13.53
C GLU A 111 2.76 32.51 12.76
N LYS A 112 3.91 32.44 13.43
CA LYS A 112 5.23 32.53 12.80
C LYS A 112 5.89 31.17 12.59
N ASN A 113 5.68 30.24 13.53
CA ASN A 113 6.50 29.02 13.61
C ASN A 113 5.87 27.80 12.94
N VAL A 114 4.54 27.76 12.76
CA VAL A 114 3.88 26.65 12.06
C VAL A 114 3.84 26.96 10.57
N THR A 115 4.58 26.18 9.77
CA THR A 115 4.81 26.42 8.34
C THR A 115 4.34 25.23 7.49
N GLU A 116 4.35 25.36 6.15
CA GLU A 116 3.98 24.30 5.17
C GLU A 116 2.62 23.64 5.43
N TRP A 117 2.48 22.32 5.26
CA TRP A 117 1.19 21.65 5.41
C TRP A 117 0.59 21.74 6.83
N PRO A 118 1.36 21.73 7.95
CA PRO A 118 0.79 21.98 9.27
C PRO A 118 0.16 23.37 9.41
N ARG A 119 0.64 24.36 8.64
CA ARG A 119 0.02 25.69 8.62
C ARG A 119 -1.44 25.62 8.22
N SER A 120 -1.79 24.74 7.28
CA SER A 120 -3.20 24.57 6.87
C SER A 120 -4.07 24.11 8.04
N TYR A 121 -3.59 23.24 8.92
CA TYR A 121 -4.33 22.86 10.13
C TYR A 121 -4.48 24.02 11.13
N TYR A 122 -3.47 24.86 11.29
CA TYR A 122 -3.59 26.07 12.09
C TYR A 122 -4.56 27.11 11.49
N GLU A 123 -4.60 27.26 10.16
CA GLU A 123 -5.60 28.11 9.50
C GLU A 123 -7.03 27.56 9.67
N LEU A 124 -7.20 26.24 9.61
CA LEU A 124 -8.47 25.57 9.93
C LEU A 124 -8.89 25.82 11.38
N HIS A 125 -7.96 25.73 12.33
CA HIS A 125 -8.20 26.06 13.74
C HIS A 125 -8.67 27.51 13.92
N LYS A 126 -8.02 28.49 13.26
CA LYS A 126 -8.46 29.90 13.27
C LYS A 126 -9.87 30.10 12.68
N LEU A 127 -10.29 29.24 11.76
CA LEU A 127 -11.64 29.20 11.18
C LEU A 127 -12.66 28.46 12.07
N GLY A 128 -12.26 27.94 13.22
CA GLY A 128 -13.09 27.11 14.10
C GLY A 128 -13.37 25.72 13.55
N VAL A 129 -12.43 25.16 12.77
CA VAL A 129 -12.43 23.79 12.26
C VAL A 129 -11.28 23.04 12.93
N ASP A 130 -11.52 22.59 14.14
CA ASP A 130 -10.50 21.98 15.01
C ASP A 130 -10.38 20.45 14.82
N ASP A 131 -11.27 19.85 14.03
CA ASP A 131 -11.32 18.40 13.84
C ASP A 131 -11.95 18.07 12.49
N VAL A 132 -11.12 17.86 11.48
CA VAL A 132 -11.58 17.47 10.13
C VAL A 132 -12.18 16.06 10.09
N PHE A 133 -11.74 15.17 10.99
CA PHE A 133 -12.19 13.77 11.04
C PHE A 133 -13.63 13.66 11.53
N SER A 134 -14.08 14.59 12.38
CA SER A 134 -15.48 14.72 12.78
C SER A 134 -16.45 14.92 11.60
N ARG A 135 -15.95 15.40 10.45
CA ARG A 135 -16.72 15.49 9.20
C ARG A 135 -16.50 14.28 8.29
N LEU A 136 -15.25 13.87 8.10
CA LEU A 136 -14.88 12.78 7.19
C LEU A 136 -15.50 11.43 7.60
N ILE A 137 -15.48 11.09 8.89
CA ILE A 137 -15.90 9.78 9.40
C ILE A 137 -17.41 9.54 9.21
N PRO A 138 -18.31 10.45 9.64
CA PRO A 138 -19.74 10.30 9.34
C PRO A 138 -20.02 10.29 7.84
N ARG A 139 -19.29 11.11 7.05
CA ARG A 139 -19.47 11.14 5.59
C ARG A 139 -19.15 9.78 4.97
N CYS A 140 -18.07 9.12 5.38
CA CYS A 140 -17.73 7.76 4.94
C CYS A 140 -18.90 6.79 5.16
N ARG A 141 -19.52 6.81 6.36
CA ARG A 141 -20.69 5.97 6.65
C ARG A 141 -21.85 6.25 5.69
N THR A 142 -22.17 7.52 5.41
CA THR A 142 -23.24 7.88 4.45
C THR A 142 -22.96 7.43 3.02
N ARG A 143 -21.70 7.15 2.67
CA ARG A 143 -21.27 6.66 1.36
C ARG A 143 -21.00 5.16 1.32
N GLY A 144 -21.28 4.43 2.40
CA GLY A 144 -21.01 3.00 2.47
C GLY A 144 -19.52 2.64 2.44
N ILE A 145 -18.66 3.58 2.84
CA ILE A 145 -17.21 3.40 2.97
C ILE A 145 -16.90 3.20 4.45
N SER A 146 -16.14 2.16 4.79
CA SER A 146 -15.76 1.87 6.17
C SER A 146 -14.69 2.87 6.66
N PRO A 147 -14.99 3.73 7.67
CA PRO A 147 -14.02 4.70 8.17
C PRO A 147 -13.09 4.09 9.23
N TRP A 148 -11.79 4.26 9.04
CA TRP A 148 -10.75 3.82 9.95
C TRP A 148 -9.83 4.98 10.33
N ILE A 149 -9.20 4.87 11.50
CA ILE A 149 -8.08 5.73 11.89
C ILE A 149 -6.77 4.98 11.72
N SER A 150 -5.76 5.62 11.11
CA SER A 150 -4.41 5.09 10.97
C SER A 150 -3.42 5.88 11.84
N LEU A 151 -2.72 5.19 12.72
CA LEU A 151 -1.76 5.80 13.64
C LEU A 151 -0.34 5.48 13.19
N ARG A 152 0.45 6.52 12.87
CA ARG A 152 1.89 6.33 12.64
C ARG A 152 2.58 6.08 13.96
N MET A 153 3.12 4.87 14.14
CA MET A 153 3.55 4.42 15.45
C MET A 153 4.97 4.88 15.82
N ASN A 154 5.72 5.49 14.90
CA ASN A 154 7.06 6.05 15.18
C ASN A 154 7.56 6.93 14.02
N ASP A 155 6.81 7.97 13.61
CA ASP A 155 7.14 8.72 12.39
C ASP A 155 8.54 9.37 12.47
N HIS A 156 9.26 9.40 11.35
CA HIS A 156 10.67 9.77 11.23
C HIS A 156 10.91 11.14 10.59
N HIS A 157 9.87 11.81 10.12
CA HIS A 157 10.02 13.10 9.47
C HIS A 157 10.25 14.20 10.50
N TYR A 158 10.96 15.24 10.08
CA TYR A 158 11.12 16.49 10.83
C TYR A 158 11.66 16.31 12.27
N THR A 159 12.41 15.25 12.56
CA THR A 159 12.91 14.94 13.92
C THR A 159 13.82 16.01 14.54
N LYS A 160 14.23 17.01 13.75
CA LYS A 160 15.01 18.18 14.17
C LYS A 160 14.19 19.46 14.31
N ASP A 161 12.91 19.44 13.97
CA ASP A 161 12.01 20.60 14.02
C ASP A 161 11.00 20.44 15.17
N PRO A 162 11.19 21.16 16.30
CA PRO A 162 10.31 21.05 17.47
C PRO A 162 8.86 21.51 17.20
N SER A 163 8.60 22.28 16.14
CA SER A 163 7.24 22.65 15.73
C SER A 163 6.47 21.49 15.09
N ARG A 164 7.17 20.45 14.62
CA ARG A 164 6.61 19.30 13.88
C ARG A 164 6.52 18.03 14.71
N VAL A 165 7.27 17.95 15.81
CA VAL A 165 7.33 16.76 16.67
C VAL A 165 6.78 17.00 18.07
N SER A 166 6.41 15.91 18.76
CA SER A 166 5.92 16.01 20.13
C SER A 166 7.04 16.53 21.05
N PRO A 167 6.71 17.33 22.08
CA PRO A 167 7.64 17.67 23.15
C PRO A 167 8.27 16.42 23.77
N LEU A 168 7.49 15.35 23.98
CA LEU A 168 8.01 14.07 24.49
C LEU A 168 9.14 13.52 23.61
N PHE A 169 9.05 13.61 22.29
CA PHE A 169 10.10 13.13 21.39
C PHE A 169 11.35 14.03 21.44
N PHE A 170 11.14 15.34 21.45
CA PHE A 170 12.21 16.32 21.31
C PHE A 170 13.00 16.52 22.60
N GLU A 171 12.30 16.61 23.73
CA GLU A 171 12.86 16.97 25.05
C GLU A 171 13.40 15.77 25.81
N HIS A 172 13.05 14.54 25.42
CA HIS A 172 13.44 13.30 26.11
C HIS A 172 14.27 12.37 25.22
N PRO A 173 15.52 12.72 24.88
CA PRO A 173 16.41 11.86 24.10
C PRO A 173 16.59 10.45 24.70
N GLU A 174 16.54 10.31 26.02
CA GLU A 174 16.65 9.04 26.76
C GLU A 174 15.53 8.04 26.44
N LEU A 175 14.40 8.51 25.91
CA LEU A 175 13.29 7.68 25.47
C LEU A 175 13.47 7.14 24.05
N ARG A 176 14.59 7.44 23.39
CA ARG A 176 14.87 7.06 22.00
C ARG A 176 15.96 6.00 21.91
N THR A 177 15.94 5.26 20.80
CA THR A 177 16.97 4.26 20.48
C THR A 177 18.32 4.93 20.18
N ARG A 178 19.40 4.13 20.14
CA ARG A 178 20.76 4.56 19.77
C ARG A 178 21.28 5.73 20.59
N GLY A 179 21.07 5.67 21.91
CA GLY A 179 21.51 6.71 22.84
C GLY A 179 20.93 8.09 22.56
N GLY A 180 19.68 8.15 22.10
CA GLY A 180 19.01 9.41 21.76
C GLY A 180 19.09 9.84 20.30
N ASN A 181 19.83 9.11 19.46
CA ASN A 181 19.99 9.46 18.04
C ASN A 181 18.99 8.77 17.10
N GLY A 182 18.23 7.80 17.61
CA GLY A 182 17.19 7.11 16.87
C GLY A 182 15.80 7.72 17.06
N LEU A 183 14.78 6.91 16.78
CA LEU A 183 13.37 7.23 17.06
C LEU A 183 12.97 6.71 18.44
N PHE A 184 11.70 6.85 18.83
CA PHE A 184 11.24 6.34 20.13
C PHE A 184 11.56 4.85 20.32
N ASN A 185 11.98 4.51 21.54
CA ASN A 185 12.25 3.14 21.97
C ASN A 185 11.05 2.59 22.75
N TYR A 186 10.34 1.62 22.18
CA TYR A 186 9.18 1.01 22.79
C TYR A 186 9.51 0.14 24.01
N ALA A 187 10.80 -0.13 24.30
CA ALA A 187 11.21 -0.73 25.57
C ALA A 187 10.87 0.20 26.75
N ARG A 188 10.76 1.51 26.52
CA ARG A 188 10.42 2.51 27.53
C ARG A 188 8.90 2.56 27.76
N PRO A 189 8.42 2.37 29.01
CA PRO A 189 6.99 2.39 29.31
C PRO A 189 6.31 3.71 28.96
N GLU A 190 7.00 4.84 29.10
CA GLU A 190 6.52 6.18 28.80
C GLU A 190 6.16 6.34 27.33
N VAL A 191 6.98 5.76 26.44
CA VAL A 191 6.69 5.71 25.00
C VAL A 191 5.41 4.91 24.74
N ARG A 192 5.28 3.73 25.36
CA ARG A 192 4.08 2.89 25.18
C ARG A 192 2.83 3.59 25.70
N GLU A 193 2.91 4.21 26.86
CA GLU A 193 1.80 4.96 27.45
C GLU A 193 1.39 6.14 26.55
N HIS A 194 2.35 6.86 25.97
CA HIS A 194 2.10 7.96 25.04
C HIS A 194 1.22 7.52 23.86
N TYR A 195 1.55 6.39 23.21
CA TYR A 195 0.73 5.88 22.10
C TYR A 195 -0.58 5.23 22.56
N LEU A 196 -0.62 4.54 23.71
CA LEU A 196 -1.86 3.97 24.25
C LEU A 196 -2.89 5.05 24.60
N LYS A 197 -2.45 6.25 25.03
CA LYS A 197 -3.33 7.41 25.25
C LYS A 197 -3.95 7.90 23.96
N LEU A 198 -3.17 8.00 22.88
CA LEU A 198 -3.68 8.40 21.57
C LEU A 198 -4.69 7.39 21.02
N VAL A 199 -4.39 6.09 21.10
CA VAL A 199 -5.31 5.02 20.70
C VAL A 199 -6.63 5.09 21.47
N ALA A 200 -6.56 5.27 22.80
CA ALA A 200 -7.74 5.41 23.64
C ALA A 200 -8.58 6.63 23.24
N GLU A 201 -7.94 7.77 22.98
CA GLU A 201 -8.63 8.99 22.56
C GLU A 201 -9.37 8.81 21.23
N VAL A 202 -8.72 8.30 20.19
CA VAL A 202 -9.37 8.13 18.87
C VAL A 202 -10.53 7.12 18.94
N LEU A 203 -10.37 6.06 19.72
CA LEU A 203 -11.42 5.05 19.96
C LEU A 203 -12.57 5.58 20.82
N GLN A 204 -12.36 6.61 21.64
CA GLN A 204 -13.42 7.26 22.42
C GLN A 204 -14.12 8.35 21.60
N ARG A 205 -13.36 9.10 20.83
CA ARG A 205 -13.79 10.30 20.11
C ARG A 205 -14.60 9.99 18.87
N TYR A 206 -14.24 8.95 18.13
CA TYR A 206 -14.81 8.69 16.81
C TYR A 206 -15.64 7.40 16.77
N ASP A 207 -16.66 7.43 15.91
CA ASP A 207 -17.45 6.28 15.51
C ASP A 207 -16.81 5.62 14.28
N ILE A 208 -15.79 4.78 14.53
CA ILE A 208 -14.92 4.17 13.50
C ILE A 208 -15.08 2.66 13.49
N ASP A 209 -14.90 2.06 12.31
CA ASP A 209 -14.96 0.61 12.16
C ASP A 209 -13.67 -0.09 12.57
N GLY A 210 -12.57 0.65 12.70
CA GLY A 210 -11.32 0.13 13.23
C GLY A 210 -10.19 1.14 13.33
N VAL A 211 -9.10 0.69 13.97
CA VAL A 211 -7.84 1.42 14.08
C VAL A 211 -6.70 0.59 13.48
N GLU A 212 -5.81 1.25 12.76
CA GLU A 212 -4.55 0.69 12.27
C GLU A 212 -3.38 1.20 13.11
N LEU A 213 -2.52 0.27 13.55
CA LEU A 213 -1.19 0.57 14.06
C LEU A 213 -0.19 0.48 12.90
N ASP A 214 0.20 1.62 12.33
CA ASP A 214 1.17 1.70 11.25
C ASP A 214 2.61 1.66 11.80
N TRP A 215 3.13 0.44 12.00
CA TRP A 215 4.52 0.20 12.42
C TRP A 215 5.53 0.46 11.30
N ILE A 216 5.07 0.60 10.06
CA ILE A 216 5.90 0.91 8.90
C ILE A 216 6.19 2.42 8.81
N ARG A 217 5.68 3.25 9.73
CA ARG A 217 6.06 4.65 9.86
C ARG A 217 6.64 4.93 11.25
N THR A 218 7.91 4.65 11.51
CA THR A 218 8.92 3.92 10.71
C THR A 218 9.45 2.74 11.54
N PRO A 219 9.74 1.58 10.93
CA PRO A 219 10.12 0.41 11.69
C PRO A 219 11.53 0.57 12.29
N GLY A 220 11.72 0.09 13.52
CA GLY A 220 12.98 0.21 14.26
C GLY A 220 12.76 0.68 15.70
N ASN A 221 11.91 -0.04 16.42
CA ASN A 221 11.31 0.42 17.67
C ASN A 221 12.14 0.06 18.92
N PHE A 222 13.28 -0.59 18.73
CA PHE A 222 14.15 -1.14 19.77
C PHE A 222 15.62 -1.00 19.37
N ASN A 223 16.54 -1.01 20.34
CA ASN A 223 17.94 -1.29 20.04
C ASN A 223 18.14 -2.76 19.62
N ALA A 224 19.25 -3.06 18.95
CA ALA A 224 19.48 -4.38 18.35
C ALA A 224 19.48 -5.54 19.37
N ASP A 225 19.94 -5.28 20.59
CA ASP A 225 19.95 -6.18 21.74
C ASP A 225 18.59 -6.28 22.46
N GLU A 226 17.71 -5.30 22.28
CA GLU A 226 16.38 -5.25 22.88
C GLU A 226 15.31 -5.97 22.05
N VAL A 227 15.52 -6.18 20.73
CA VAL A 227 14.50 -6.70 19.78
C VAL A 227 13.80 -7.97 20.27
N GLU A 228 14.55 -8.91 20.86
CA GLU A 228 13.99 -10.17 21.37
C GLU A 228 12.99 -9.93 22.51
N SER A 229 13.40 -9.21 23.56
CA SER A 229 12.49 -8.80 24.63
C SER A 229 11.39 -7.85 24.14
N GLY A 230 11.69 -7.07 23.10
CA GLY A 230 10.78 -6.14 22.45
C GLY A 230 9.56 -6.84 21.83
N ARG A 231 9.71 -8.08 21.35
CA ARG A 231 8.60 -8.88 20.80
C ARG A 231 7.49 -9.09 21.82
N SER A 232 7.81 -9.50 23.04
CA SER A 232 6.80 -9.67 24.10
C SER A 232 6.21 -8.32 24.51
N ILE A 233 7.03 -7.28 24.58
CA ILE A 233 6.58 -5.91 24.92
C ILE A 233 5.56 -5.39 23.90
N LEU A 234 5.81 -5.52 22.59
CA LEU A 234 4.83 -5.11 21.57
C LEU A 234 3.60 -6.02 21.54
N THR A 235 3.76 -7.30 21.87
CA THR A 235 2.61 -8.20 22.01
C THR A 235 1.68 -7.73 23.13
N ASP A 236 2.22 -7.37 24.29
CA ASP A 236 1.42 -6.80 25.39
C ASP A 236 0.78 -5.46 25.02
N PHE A 237 1.50 -4.61 24.28
CA PHE A 237 0.95 -3.38 23.72
C PHE A 237 -0.25 -3.68 22.80
N VAL A 238 -0.12 -4.62 21.87
CA VAL A 238 -1.21 -5.02 20.96
C VAL A 238 -2.38 -5.64 21.72
N ARG A 239 -2.14 -6.44 22.78
CA ARG A 239 -3.20 -6.92 23.68
C ARG A 239 -3.93 -5.77 24.37
N ALA A 240 -3.22 -4.73 24.80
CA ALA A 240 -3.82 -3.55 25.41
C ALA A 240 -4.70 -2.78 24.42
N VAL A 241 -4.23 -2.55 23.20
CA VAL A 241 -5.02 -1.93 22.13
C VAL A 241 -6.24 -2.78 21.78
N HIS A 242 -6.09 -4.11 21.65
CA HIS A 242 -7.21 -5.01 21.42
C HIS A 242 -8.30 -4.86 22.50
N ARG A 243 -7.94 -4.79 23.78
CA ARG A 243 -8.93 -4.53 24.85
C ARG A 243 -9.65 -3.20 24.66
N GLN A 244 -8.94 -2.15 24.24
CA GLN A 244 -9.55 -0.85 23.94
C GLN A 244 -10.53 -0.94 22.76
N THR A 245 -10.20 -1.67 21.68
CA THR A 245 -11.14 -1.85 20.56
C THR A 245 -12.38 -2.65 20.97
N ARG A 246 -12.24 -3.67 21.83
CA ARG A 246 -13.40 -4.41 22.39
C ARG A 246 -14.29 -3.52 23.24
N ALA A 247 -13.71 -2.64 24.06
CA ALA A 247 -14.46 -1.67 24.84
C ALA A 247 -15.20 -0.66 23.93
N ALA A 248 -14.53 -0.16 22.89
CA ALA A 248 -15.14 0.72 21.89
C ALA A 248 -16.29 0.02 21.15
N ALA A 249 -16.11 -1.23 20.74
CA ALA A 249 -17.17 -2.01 20.08
C ALA A 249 -18.42 -2.17 20.97
N LYS A 250 -18.23 -2.45 22.26
CA LYS A 250 -19.35 -2.50 23.23
C LYS A 250 -20.05 -1.15 23.35
N ARG A 251 -19.30 -0.04 23.37
CA ARG A 251 -19.84 1.31 23.50
C ARG A 251 -20.59 1.77 22.25
N LEU A 252 -20.04 1.51 21.06
CA LEU A 252 -20.60 1.93 19.78
C LEU A 252 -21.73 1.01 19.28
N GLY A 253 -21.81 -0.22 19.77
CA GLY A 253 -22.84 -1.18 19.39
C GLY A 253 -22.58 -1.91 18.06
N HIS A 254 -21.36 -1.79 17.51
CA HIS A 254 -20.92 -2.53 16.33
C HIS A 254 -19.44 -2.95 16.47
N PRO A 255 -18.93 -3.89 15.64
CA PRO A 255 -17.52 -4.28 15.69
C PRO A 255 -16.57 -3.11 15.43
N VAL A 256 -15.49 -3.04 16.22
CA VAL A 256 -14.36 -2.11 16.02
C VAL A 256 -13.09 -2.93 15.91
N GLN A 257 -12.50 -2.95 14.72
CA GLN A 257 -11.43 -3.87 14.35
C GLN A 257 -10.03 -3.28 14.63
N LEU A 258 -9.03 -4.16 14.68
CA LEU A 258 -7.62 -3.79 14.82
C LEU A 258 -6.80 -4.28 13.62
N ALA A 259 -6.14 -3.36 12.93
CA ALA A 259 -5.19 -3.65 11.88
C ALA A 259 -3.75 -3.33 12.32
N VAL A 260 -2.78 -4.06 11.79
CA VAL A 260 -1.36 -3.75 11.92
C VAL A 260 -0.70 -3.70 10.56
N ARG A 261 0.05 -2.64 10.26
CA ARG A 261 0.91 -2.56 9.09
C ARG A 261 2.35 -2.88 9.51
N VAL A 262 2.94 -3.89 8.88
CA VAL A 262 4.21 -4.53 9.31
C VAL A 262 5.11 -4.82 8.10
N PRO A 263 6.40 -5.16 8.30
CA PRO A 263 7.28 -5.54 7.21
C PRO A 263 6.71 -6.67 6.36
N VAL A 264 7.06 -6.66 5.07
CA VAL A 264 6.43 -7.45 4.02
C VAL A 264 6.45 -8.98 4.23
N THR A 265 7.49 -9.53 4.85
CA THR A 265 7.57 -10.97 5.16
C THR A 265 7.38 -11.22 6.66
N PRO A 266 6.82 -12.39 7.04
CA PRO A 266 6.70 -12.75 8.45
C PRO A 266 8.06 -12.82 9.15
N GLU A 267 9.12 -13.27 8.46
CA GLU A 267 10.48 -13.30 8.99
C GLU A 267 10.99 -11.89 9.31
N PHE A 268 10.81 -10.92 8.40
CA PHE A 268 11.27 -9.56 8.63
C PHE A 268 10.47 -8.88 9.74
N ALA A 269 9.15 -9.08 9.77
CA ALA A 269 8.31 -8.56 10.84
C ALA A 269 8.79 -9.08 12.20
N PHE A 270 8.95 -10.41 12.33
CA PHE A 270 9.41 -11.03 13.57
C PHE A 270 10.81 -10.56 13.98
N GLY A 271 11.76 -10.54 13.04
CA GLY A 271 13.13 -10.11 13.26
C GLY A 271 13.29 -8.62 13.58
N MET A 272 12.25 -7.80 13.36
CA MET A 272 12.20 -6.38 13.75
C MET A 272 11.39 -6.14 15.03
N GLY A 273 10.88 -7.19 15.67
CA GLY A 273 10.15 -7.09 16.94
C GLY A 273 8.63 -7.25 16.83
N PHE A 274 8.09 -7.51 15.65
CA PHE A 274 6.65 -7.60 15.40
C PHE A 274 6.19 -9.05 15.24
N ASP A 275 5.68 -9.67 16.30
CA ASP A 275 5.11 -11.02 16.24
C ASP A 275 3.67 -11.04 15.68
N ALA A 276 3.51 -10.52 14.46
CA ALA A 276 2.20 -10.41 13.83
C ALA A 276 1.51 -11.77 13.62
N VAL A 277 2.30 -12.83 13.42
CA VAL A 277 1.79 -14.22 13.37
C VAL A 277 1.19 -14.62 14.71
N GLY A 278 1.91 -14.40 15.82
CA GLY A 278 1.39 -14.64 17.16
C GLY A 278 0.14 -13.82 17.46
N TRP A 279 0.12 -12.53 17.10
CA TRP A 279 -1.05 -11.66 17.29
C TRP A 279 -2.29 -12.17 16.54
N ALA A 280 -2.13 -12.69 15.33
CA ALA A 280 -3.22 -13.29 14.57
C ALA A 280 -3.72 -14.60 15.20
N LYS A 281 -2.82 -15.47 15.68
CA LYS A 281 -3.18 -16.73 16.38
C LYS A 281 -3.94 -16.48 17.68
N GLU A 282 -3.51 -15.47 18.44
CA GLU A 282 -4.20 -15.01 19.65
C GLU A 282 -5.48 -14.21 19.35
N LYS A 283 -5.81 -13.98 18.06
CA LYS A 283 -6.99 -13.21 17.60
C LYS A 283 -7.00 -11.77 18.12
N LEU A 284 -5.82 -11.19 18.32
CA LEU A 284 -5.67 -9.80 18.76
C LEU A 284 -5.91 -8.84 17.60
N VAL A 285 -5.50 -9.23 16.39
CA VAL A 285 -5.61 -8.41 15.17
C VAL A 285 -6.58 -9.06 14.18
N ASP A 286 -7.38 -8.22 13.52
CA ASP A 286 -8.35 -8.61 12.50
C ASP A 286 -7.76 -8.52 11.08
N MET A 287 -6.67 -7.75 10.92
CA MET A 287 -6.03 -7.48 9.64
C MET A 287 -4.52 -7.27 9.81
N ILE A 288 -3.73 -7.96 8.98
CA ILE A 288 -2.30 -7.70 8.79
C ILE A 288 -2.12 -7.11 7.41
N ILE A 289 -1.36 -6.02 7.34
CA ILE A 289 -1.00 -5.30 6.12
C ILE A 289 0.51 -5.42 5.95
N PRO A 290 1.01 -6.51 5.31
CA PRO A 290 2.43 -6.59 4.97
C PRO A 290 2.72 -5.54 3.90
N SER A 291 3.70 -4.68 4.14
CA SER A 291 3.96 -3.53 3.28
C SER A 291 5.45 -3.23 3.20
N ASP A 292 5.84 -2.63 2.08
CA ASP A 292 7.08 -1.88 1.95
C ASP A 292 7.03 -0.58 2.76
N TRP A 293 8.22 -0.04 3.06
CA TRP A 293 8.39 1.25 3.70
C TRP A 293 8.14 2.41 2.74
N TRP A 294 8.72 2.40 1.55
CA TRP A 294 8.66 3.52 0.60
C TRP A 294 8.90 3.12 -0.87
N ASP A 295 9.93 2.30 -1.13
CA ASP A 295 10.47 2.12 -2.49
C ASP A 295 9.50 1.36 -3.41
N GLY A 296 8.53 0.66 -2.82
CA GLY A 296 7.40 0.00 -3.45
C GLY A 296 7.70 -1.18 -4.37
N TYR A 297 6.63 -1.93 -4.55
CA TYR A 297 6.51 -3.31 -5.05
C TYR A 297 7.51 -4.32 -4.51
N ALA A 298 7.12 -4.95 -3.40
CA ALA A 298 7.72 -6.19 -2.94
C ALA A 298 6.84 -7.38 -3.34
N ASP A 299 7.49 -8.43 -3.85
CA ASP A 299 6.93 -9.77 -3.93
C ASP A 299 6.43 -10.20 -2.53
N THR A 300 5.13 -10.06 -2.25
CA THR A 300 4.57 -10.23 -0.89
C THR A 300 4.11 -11.67 -0.67
N PRO A 301 4.74 -12.45 0.23
CA PRO A 301 4.46 -13.87 0.38
C PRO A 301 3.21 -14.17 1.20
N VAL A 302 2.04 -13.95 0.59
CA VAL A 302 0.73 -14.14 1.24
C VAL A 302 0.54 -15.57 1.75
N GLU A 303 0.98 -16.57 0.99
CA GLU A 303 0.92 -17.98 1.35
C GLU A 303 1.81 -18.33 2.53
N GLU A 304 2.97 -17.68 2.69
CA GLU A 304 3.85 -17.89 3.85
C GLU A 304 3.21 -17.31 5.12
N TRP A 305 2.64 -16.11 5.03
CA TRP A 305 1.85 -15.54 6.11
C TRP A 305 0.69 -16.48 6.50
N ARG A 306 -0.06 -16.98 5.52
CA ARG A 306 -1.16 -17.92 5.75
C ARG A 306 -0.70 -19.22 6.42
N ALA A 307 0.40 -19.81 5.92
CA ALA A 307 0.96 -21.03 6.48
C ALA A 307 1.39 -20.85 7.94
N GLN A 308 2.07 -19.74 8.26
CA GLN A 308 2.55 -19.49 9.62
C GLN A 308 1.41 -19.15 10.60
N ILE A 309 0.41 -18.38 10.18
CA ILE A 309 -0.78 -18.06 10.98
C ILE A 309 -1.60 -19.33 11.26
N GLY A 310 -1.72 -20.22 10.28
CA GLY A 310 -2.44 -21.49 10.42
C GLY A 310 -3.94 -21.32 10.66
N SER A 311 -4.60 -22.41 11.07
CA SER A 311 -6.05 -22.44 11.28
C SER A 311 -6.52 -21.59 12.47
N GLU A 312 -5.66 -21.39 13.47
CA GLU A 312 -5.97 -20.65 14.70
C GLU A 312 -6.33 -19.18 14.43
N GLY A 313 -5.57 -18.53 13.53
CA GLY A 313 -5.77 -17.15 13.12
C GLY A 313 -6.41 -16.99 11.73
N ARG A 314 -7.11 -18.01 11.21
CA ARG A 314 -7.65 -18.01 9.83
C ARG A 314 -8.57 -16.82 9.49
N THR A 315 -9.20 -16.22 10.51
CA THR A 315 -10.09 -15.07 10.37
C THR A 315 -9.34 -13.75 10.18
N CYS A 316 -8.04 -13.70 10.51
CA CYS A 316 -7.21 -12.52 10.25
C CYS A 316 -7.06 -12.34 8.75
N ARG A 317 -7.40 -11.14 8.23
CA ARG A 317 -7.25 -10.80 6.82
C ARG A 317 -5.80 -10.42 6.53
N ILE A 318 -5.32 -10.75 5.34
CA ILE A 318 -4.00 -10.32 4.84
C ILE A 318 -4.26 -9.42 3.64
N VAL A 319 -3.79 -8.18 3.74
CA VAL A 319 -4.07 -7.12 2.77
C VAL A 319 -2.73 -6.46 2.41
N PRO A 320 -1.97 -7.01 1.45
CA PRO A 320 -0.68 -6.45 1.06
C PRO A 320 -0.77 -4.97 0.67
N GLY A 321 0.18 -4.19 1.17
CA GLY A 321 0.33 -2.77 0.89
C GLY A 321 1.35 -2.49 -0.20
N THR A 322 1.09 -1.47 -1.01
CA THR A 322 2.09 -0.87 -1.90
C THR A 322 2.02 0.66 -1.85
N ALA A 323 3.17 1.30 -2.07
CA ALA A 323 3.26 2.72 -2.38
C ALA A 323 2.88 3.01 -3.85
N CYS A 324 2.95 4.28 -4.25
CA CYS A 324 2.66 4.76 -5.60
C CYS A 324 3.84 4.64 -6.60
N THR A 325 4.97 4.12 -6.14
CA THR A 325 6.20 3.90 -6.92
C THR A 325 6.74 2.49 -6.71
N TYR A 326 7.66 2.03 -7.56
CA TYR A 326 8.41 0.79 -7.35
C TYR A 326 9.86 0.90 -7.86
N ALA A 327 10.78 0.11 -7.31
CA ALA A 327 12.19 0.10 -7.73
C ALA A 327 12.78 -1.32 -7.77
N CYS A 328 13.68 -1.56 -8.73
CA CYS A 328 14.41 -2.84 -8.85
C CYS A 328 15.74 -2.86 -8.08
N THR A 329 16.29 -1.70 -7.70
CA THR A 329 17.59 -1.60 -7.00
C THR A 329 17.54 -0.57 -5.88
N LYS A 330 18.32 -0.82 -4.83
CA LYS A 330 18.43 0.11 -3.70
C LYS A 330 19.10 1.41 -4.17
N LYS A 331 18.44 2.56 -3.92
CA LYS A 331 18.88 3.89 -4.42
C LYS A 331 18.94 3.99 -5.96
N GLY A 332 18.28 3.07 -6.67
CA GLY A 332 18.14 3.16 -8.12
C GLY A 332 17.01 4.10 -8.55
N PHE A 333 16.68 4.04 -9.83
CA PHE A 333 15.50 4.73 -10.33
C PHE A 333 14.22 4.09 -9.77
N MET A 334 13.30 4.94 -9.35
CA MET A 334 11.93 4.57 -9.03
C MET A 334 11.07 4.76 -10.27
N MET A 335 10.12 3.87 -10.51
CA MET A 335 9.06 4.02 -11.51
C MET A 335 7.76 4.44 -10.84
N MET A 336 7.01 5.32 -11.47
CA MET A 336 5.62 5.61 -11.10
C MET A 336 4.73 4.38 -11.41
N HIS A 337 3.76 4.08 -10.55
CA HIS A 337 2.76 3.05 -10.84
C HIS A 337 1.93 3.43 -12.08
N SER A 338 2.02 2.61 -13.12
CA SER A 338 1.07 2.60 -14.25
C SER A 338 -0.11 1.67 -13.96
N LEU A 339 -1.14 1.74 -14.80
CA LEU A 339 -2.26 0.80 -14.73
C LEU A 339 -1.82 -0.65 -14.92
N ALA A 340 -0.85 -0.90 -15.81
CA ALA A 340 -0.28 -2.23 -16.02
C ALA A 340 0.48 -2.73 -14.79
N ALA A 341 1.25 -1.86 -14.12
CA ALA A 341 1.95 -2.23 -12.88
C ALA A 341 0.95 -2.55 -11.74
N MET A 342 -0.12 -1.75 -11.60
CA MET A 342 -1.18 -2.00 -10.62
C MET A 342 -1.88 -3.35 -10.86
N ARG A 343 -2.21 -3.65 -12.12
CA ARG A 343 -2.75 -4.97 -12.51
C ARG A 343 -1.76 -6.10 -12.23
N GLY A 344 -0.46 -5.88 -12.47
CA GLY A 344 0.56 -6.86 -12.12
C GLY A 344 0.59 -7.18 -10.63
N PHE A 345 0.45 -6.16 -9.78
CA PHE A 345 0.32 -6.36 -8.34
C PHE A 345 -0.93 -7.13 -7.97
N ALA A 346 -2.08 -6.67 -8.44
CA ALA A 346 -3.37 -7.31 -8.18
C ALA A 346 -3.35 -8.77 -8.61
N ALA A 347 -2.87 -9.06 -9.82
CA ALA A 347 -2.71 -10.43 -10.31
C ALA A 347 -1.81 -11.28 -9.40
N SER A 348 -0.68 -10.73 -8.95
CA SER A 348 0.25 -11.46 -8.08
C SER A 348 -0.36 -11.78 -6.72
N ILE A 349 -0.82 -10.76 -5.96
CA ILE A 349 -1.24 -10.96 -4.57
C ILE A 349 -2.60 -11.65 -4.46
N LEU A 350 -3.54 -11.36 -5.37
CA LEU A 350 -4.89 -11.94 -5.31
C LEU A 350 -4.86 -13.42 -5.72
N ASP A 351 -3.97 -13.82 -6.62
CA ASP A 351 -3.72 -15.23 -6.98
C ASP A 351 -3.13 -16.02 -5.80
N ARG A 352 -2.32 -15.37 -4.96
CA ARG A 352 -1.76 -15.92 -3.72
C ARG A 352 -2.76 -15.92 -2.55
N GLY A 353 -3.99 -15.43 -2.77
CA GLY A 353 -5.07 -15.48 -1.79
C GLY A 353 -5.17 -14.27 -0.85
N ALA A 354 -4.61 -13.10 -1.22
CA ALA A 354 -4.81 -11.87 -0.45
C ALA A 354 -6.31 -11.52 -0.35
N ASN A 355 -6.73 -10.95 0.77
CA ASN A 355 -8.12 -10.52 0.98
C ASN A 355 -8.44 -9.17 0.34
N GLY A 356 -7.41 -8.47 -0.14
CA GLY A 356 -7.53 -7.16 -0.74
C GLY A 356 -6.16 -6.54 -0.99
N MET A 357 -6.17 -5.24 -1.29
CA MET A 357 -4.98 -4.43 -1.50
C MET A 357 -5.07 -3.14 -0.68
N TYR A 358 -3.93 -2.73 -0.13
CA TYR A 358 -3.78 -1.48 0.61
C TYR A 358 -2.90 -0.52 -0.19
N LEU A 359 -3.36 0.73 -0.34
CA LEU A 359 -2.71 1.74 -1.16
C LEU A 359 -2.25 2.91 -0.29
N PHE A 360 -0.92 3.05 -0.17
CA PHE A 360 -0.28 4.15 0.56
C PHE A 360 0.27 5.20 -0.42
N ASN A 361 0.34 6.47 0.00
CA ASN A 361 0.83 7.59 -0.82
C ASN A 361 0.02 7.91 -2.10
N HIS A 362 -1.25 7.52 -2.16
CA HIS A 362 -2.20 7.90 -3.21
C HIS A 362 -3.15 9.01 -2.74
N PHE A 363 -2.60 10.17 -2.35
CA PHE A 363 -3.35 11.27 -1.72
C PHE A 363 -4.03 12.22 -2.72
N GLN A 364 -3.83 12.01 -4.01
CA GLN A 364 -4.34 12.92 -5.03
C GLN A 364 -5.84 12.72 -5.27
N SER A 365 -6.48 13.67 -5.95
CA SER A 365 -7.87 13.51 -6.37
C SER A 365 -8.02 12.31 -7.30
N VAL A 366 -9.09 11.53 -7.14
CA VAL A 366 -9.34 10.32 -7.96
C VAL A 366 -9.43 10.60 -9.47
N GLY A 367 -9.89 11.79 -9.85
CA GLY A 367 -9.95 12.23 -11.25
C GLY A 367 -8.61 12.70 -11.82
N MET A 368 -7.54 12.71 -11.02
CA MET A 368 -6.22 13.11 -11.49
C MET A 368 -5.68 12.08 -12.48
N ASN A 369 -5.18 12.55 -13.61
CA ASN A 369 -4.49 11.71 -14.58
C ASN A 369 -3.13 11.26 -14.02
N ILE A 370 -2.94 9.96 -13.97
CA ILE A 370 -1.64 9.32 -13.86
C ILE A 370 -1.00 9.39 -15.24
N ARG A 371 0.17 10.02 -15.29
CA ARG A 371 0.85 10.29 -16.55
C ARG A 371 1.98 9.29 -16.78
N SER A 372 2.12 8.89 -18.04
CA SER A 372 3.25 8.14 -18.55
C SER A 372 4.02 9.00 -19.56
N ARG A 373 5.21 8.54 -19.96
CA ARG A 373 5.96 9.15 -21.05
C ARG A 373 6.14 8.17 -22.19
N THR A 374 6.12 8.63 -23.43
CA THR A 374 6.58 7.84 -24.58
C THR A 374 8.11 7.90 -24.68
N PRO A 375 8.78 6.98 -25.40
CA PRO A 375 10.23 7.06 -25.55
C PRO A 375 10.74 8.35 -26.23
N GLU A 376 9.93 8.98 -27.09
CA GLU A 376 10.27 10.26 -27.72
C GLU A 376 10.19 11.45 -26.73
N GLY A 377 9.75 11.18 -25.51
CA GLY A 377 9.71 12.15 -24.42
C GLY A 377 8.34 12.79 -24.21
N ARG A 378 7.31 12.40 -24.97
CA ARG A 378 5.97 12.99 -24.91
C ARG A 378 5.22 12.50 -23.67
N MET A 379 4.67 13.44 -22.90
CA MET A 379 3.76 13.12 -21.80
C MET A 379 2.42 12.63 -22.33
N THR A 380 1.94 11.51 -21.81
CA THR A 380 0.65 10.89 -22.13
C THR A 380 -0.14 10.61 -20.85
N ASN A 381 -1.46 10.52 -20.97
CA ASN A 381 -2.29 10.04 -19.87
C ASN A 381 -2.32 8.50 -19.96
N ASP A 382 -1.85 7.84 -18.91
CA ASP A 382 -1.93 6.38 -18.79
C ASP A 382 -3.32 5.97 -18.33
N CYS A 383 -3.77 6.54 -17.22
CA CYS A 383 -5.07 6.30 -16.61
C CYS A 383 -5.41 7.43 -15.62
N THR A 384 -6.56 7.34 -14.97
CA THR A 384 -6.90 8.15 -13.79
C THR A 384 -6.56 7.39 -12.50
N LEU A 385 -6.45 8.09 -11.38
CA LEU A 385 -6.32 7.43 -10.08
C LEU A 385 -7.54 6.52 -9.80
N ALA A 386 -8.75 6.90 -10.22
CA ALA A 386 -9.94 6.04 -10.12
C ALA A 386 -9.76 4.70 -10.86
N ASP A 387 -9.07 4.68 -12.00
CA ASP A 387 -8.79 3.45 -12.74
C ASP A 387 -7.81 2.54 -11.99
N LEU A 388 -6.77 3.12 -11.37
CA LEU A 388 -5.84 2.39 -10.49
C LEU A 388 -6.58 1.76 -9.30
N LEU A 389 -7.45 2.53 -8.65
CA LEU A 389 -8.25 2.05 -7.51
C LEU A 389 -9.17 0.89 -7.91
N ARG A 390 -9.80 0.97 -9.09
CA ARG A 390 -10.63 -0.12 -9.63
C ARG A 390 -9.80 -1.37 -9.93
N ALA A 391 -8.60 -1.19 -10.49
CA ALA A 391 -7.70 -2.30 -10.81
C ALA A 391 -7.16 -3.03 -9.58
N ALA A 392 -6.97 -2.34 -8.45
CA ALA A 392 -6.40 -2.90 -7.22
C ALA A 392 -7.17 -4.13 -6.66
N GLY A 393 -8.49 -4.18 -6.85
CA GLY A 393 -9.35 -5.26 -6.37
C GLY A 393 -9.82 -6.24 -7.46
N ASP A 394 -9.40 -6.06 -8.71
CA ASP A 394 -9.99 -6.72 -9.89
C ASP A 394 -9.06 -7.78 -10.48
N LEU A 395 -9.07 -9.00 -9.93
CA LEU A 395 -8.28 -10.12 -10.44
C LEU A 395 -8.66 -10.50 -11.89
N PRO A 396 -9.95 -10.61 -12.28
CA PRO A 396 -10.32 -10.83 -13.67
C PRO A 396 -9.77 -9.75 -14.61
N GLY A 397 -9.92 -8.47 -14.26
CA GLY A 397 -9.37 -7.37 -15.04
C GLY A 397 -7.85 -7.40 -15.11
N ALA A 398 -7.17 -7.74 -14.01
CA ALA A 398 -5.73 -7.93 -14.00
C ALA A 398 -5.27 -9.10 -14.89
N THR A 399 -6.05 -10.19 -14.95
CA THR A 399 -5.71 -11.38 -15.74
C THR A 399 -5.97 -11.19 -17.24
N ASN A 400 -6.99 -10.41 -17.60
CA ASN A 400 -7.47 -10.25 -18.98
C ASN A 400 -6.94 -8.98 -19.68
N ASN A 401 -6.04 -8.22 -19.05
CA ASN A 401 -5.51 -6.98 -19.61
C ASN A 401 -3.99 -6.92 -19.44
N PRO A 402 -3.30 -6.01 -20.16
CA PRO A 402 -1.87 -5.79 -19.99
C PRO A 402 -1.50 -5.56 -18.52
N ARG A 403 -0.49 -6.30 -18.07
CA ARG A 403 0.04 -6.26 -16.71
C ARG A 403 1.57 -6.37 -16.71
N LEU A 404 2.18 -5.75 -15.71
CA LEU A 404 3.63 -5.64 -15.58
C LEU A 404 4.07 -6.12 -14.19
N HIS A 405 5.08 -6.98 -14.15
CA HIS A 405 5.66 -7.52 -12.93
C HIS A 405 7.14 -7.13 -12.88
N ALA A 406 7.50 -6.22 -11.97
CA ALA A 406 8.90 -5.83 -11.76
C ALA A 406 9.57 -6.71 -10.70
N LEU A 407 10.86 -6.97 -10.86
CA LEU A 407 11.70 -7.61 -9.85
C LEU A 407 12.07 -6.59 -8.78
N GLY A 408 11.10 -6.27 -7.92
CA GLY A 408 11.26 -5.24 -6.90
C GLY A 408 12.16 -5.64 -5.73
N ILE A 409 12.33 -4.72 -4.78
CA ILE A 409 13.18 -4.89 -3.61
C ILE A 409 12.38 -4.85 -2.32
N HIS A 410 12.82 -5.61 -1.31
CA HIS A 410 12.43 -5.34 0.07
C HIS A 410 13.25 -4.18 0.62
N ASP A 411 12.56 -3.17 1.13
CA ASP A 411 13.11 -2.12 1.97
C ASP A 411 12.85 -2.43 3.45
N ARG A 412 13.73 -1.96 4.34
CA ARG A 412 13.67 -2.17 5.81
C ARG A 412 13.49 -3.64 6.25
N PHE A 413 14.61 -4.29 6.52
CA PHE A 413 14.68 -5.65 7.04
C PHE A 413 15.60 -5.71 8.27
N PRO A 414 15.54 -6.78 9.09
CA PRO A 414 16.41 -6.92 10.26
C PRO A 414 17.90 -6.82 9.92
N ASP A 415 18.71 -6.21 10.80
CA ASP A 415 20.16 -6.03 10.57
C ASP A 415 20.89 -7.37 10.31
N LYS A 416 20.43 -8.46 10.93
CA LYS A 416 20.98 -9.81 10.78
C LYS A 416 20.41 -10.58 9.58
N SER A 417 19.61 -9.95 8.73
CA SER A 417 18.97 -10.61 7.59
C SER A 417 19.97 -11.10 6.55
N LYS A 418 19.72 -12.30 6.03
CA LYS A 418 20.46 -12.88 4.90
C LYS A 418 19.94 -12.40 3.54
N TYR A 419 18.84 -11.64 3.52
CA TYR A 419 18.28 -11.09 2.29
C TYR A 419 19.30 -10.25 1.54
N ARG A 420 19.40 -10.49 0.24
CA ARG A 420 20.17 -9.68 -0.70
C ARG A 420 19.24 -9.37 -1.87
N PRO A 421 19.08 -8.09 -2.27
CA PRO A 421 18.36 -7.76 -3.49
C PRO A 421 18.92 -8.54 -4.67
N ALA A 422 18.04 -8.98 -5.57
CA ALA A 422 18.46 -9.69 -6.78
C ALA A 422 19.25 -8.79 -7.75
N LEU A 423 19.00 -7.47 -7.68
CA LEU A 423 19.66 -6.44 -8.48
C LEU A 423 20.26 -5.34 -7.58
N PRO A 424 21.35 -4.67 -8.00
CA PRO A 424 22.08 -4.91 -9.24
C PRO A 424 22.86 -6.22 -9.23
N VAL A 425 23.05 -6.83 -10.40
CA VAL A 425 23.87 -8.03 -10.53
C VAL A 425 24.73 -7.96 -11.79
N THR A 426 26.01 -8.28 -11.65
CA THR A 426 26.93 -8.38 -12.79
C THR A 426 26.93 -9.79 -13.33
N ILE A 427 26.66 -9.92 -14.63
CA ILE A 427 26.75 -11.16 -15.38
C ILE A 427 28.03 -11.18 -16.21
N VAL A 428 28.66 -12.35 -16.27
CA VAL A 428 29.88 -12.61 -17.05
C VAL A 428 29.68 -13.89 -17.86
N LEU A 429 30.50 -14.07 -18.90
CA LEU A 429 30.43 -15.23 -19.78
C LEU A 429 30.47 -16.53 -18.97
N GLN A 430 29.68 -17.53 -19.37
CA GLN A 430 29.57 -18.85 -18.72
C GLN A 430 29.12 -18.84 -17.24
N LYS A 431 28.70 -17.70 -16.69
CA LYS A 431 28.18 -17.60 -15.31
C LYS A 431 26.77 -17.02 -15.31
N PRO A 432 25.74 -17.83 -15.59
CA PRO A 432 24.36 -17.38 -15.56
C PRO A 432 23.95 -16.90 -14.16
N VAL A 433 22.98 -15.99 -14.13
CA VAL A 433 22.26 -15.61 -12.90
C VAL A 433 20.82 -16.02 -13.01
N THR A 434 20.23 -16.38 -11.88
CA THR A 434 18.85 -16.86 -11.81
C THR A 434 18.09 -16.11 -10.74
N PHE A 435 16.88 -15.67 -11.06
CA PHE A 435 15.95 -15.12 -10.08
C PHE A 435 14.53 -15.62 -10.33
N LYS A 436 13.67 -15.45 -9.33
CA LYS A 436 12.25 -15.82 -9.37
C LYS A 436 11.38 -14.58 -9.39
N ILE A 437 10.30 -14.63 -10.16
CA ILE A 437 9.30 -13.56 -10.21
C ILE A 437 7.89 -14.15 -10.20
N HIS A 438 7.01 -13.63 -9.34
CA HIS A 438 5.62 -14.07 -9.26
C HIS A 438 4.75 -13.24 -10.20
N THR A 439 4.12 -13.88 -11.19
CA THR A 439 3.32 -13.21 -12.22
C THR A 439 1.82 -13.52 -12.12
N GLY A 440 1.35 -14.10 -11.02
CA GLY A 440 -0.06 -14.41 -10.80
C GLY A 440 -0.57 -15.53 -11.73
N PRO A 441 -1.83 -15.46 -12.21
CA PRO A 441 -2.41 -16.48 -13.09
C PRO A 441 -1.61 -16.63 -14.39
N LYS A 442 -1.55 -17.85 -14.92
CA LYS A 442 -0.94 -18.11 -16.23
C LYS A 442 -1.80 -17.47 -17.34
N PRO A 443 -1.21 -16.75 -18.32
CA PRO A 443 -1.94 -16.33 -19.51
C PRO A 443 -2.21 -17.52 -20.45
N ASP A 444 -3.40 -17.59 -21.03
CA ASP A 444 -3.77 -18.63 -22.00
C ASP A 444 -3.26 -18.31 -23.42
N THR A 445 -3.34 -17.03 -23.79
CA THR A 445 -2.94 -16.49 -25.10
C THR A 445 -2.11 -15.23 -24.93
N GLY A 446 -1.81 -14.57 -26.05
CA GLY A 446 -1.22 -13.24 -26.05
C GLY A 446 0.29 -13.25 -26.18
N ARG A 447 0.93 -12.25 -25.55
CA ARG A 447 2.36 -12.00 -25.66
C ARG A 447 2.97 -11.81 -24.27
N CYS A 448 4.16 -12.37 -24.07
CA CYS A 448 4.95 -12.18 -22.87
C CYS A 448 6.33 -11.66 -23.27
N VAL A 449 6.75 -10.53 -22.71
CA VAL A 449 8.03 -9.89 -23.00
C VAL A 449 8.75 -9.60 -21.70
N VAL A 450 10.05 -9.87 -21.68
CA VAL A 450 10.96 -9.50 -20.61
C VAL A 450 11.76 -8.27 -21.03
N HIS A 451 11.86 -7.29 -20.12
CA HIS A 451 12.76 -6.16 -20.26
C HIS A 451 13.95 -6.30 -19.31
N VAL A 452 15.16 -6.10 -19.82
CA VAL A 452 16.41 -6.14 -19.04
C VAL A 452 17.15 -4.81 -19.21
N GLY A 453 17.26 -4.03 -18.13
CA GLY A 453 17.99 -2.76 -18.13
C GLY A 453 19.45 -2.94 -17.71
N LEU A 454 20.37 -2.51 -18.57
CA LEU A 454 21.81 -2.57 -18.33
C LEU A 454 22.35 -1.23 -17.83
N ASP A 455 23.19 -1.28 -16.80
CA ASP A 455 23.95 -0.13 -16.31
C ASP A 455 25.03 0.29 -17.32
N LYS A 456 25.55 1.50 -17.14
CA LYS A 456 26.58 2.06 -18.02
C LYS A 456 27.87 1.22 -17.96
N SER A 457 28.34 0.78 -19.12
CA SER A 457 29.68 0.20 -19.33
C SER A 457 30.24 0.63 -20.69
N ASP A 458 31.54 0.47 -20.90
CA ASP A 458 32.21 0.85 -22.15
C ASP A 458 31.79 -0.02 -23.35
N ASP A 459 31.42 -1.27 -23.07
CA ASP A 459 31.04 -2.30 -24.04
C ASP A 459 29.52 -2.48 -24.17
N ILE A 460 28.71 -1.65 -23.48
CA ILE A 460 27.25 -1.77 -23.38
C ILE A 460 26.56 -1.87 -24.74
N ALA A 461 27.07 -1.16 -25.77
CA ALA A 461 26.49 -1.16 -27.12
C ALA A 461 26.64 -2.51 -27.83
N SER A 462 27.70 -3.26 -27.51
CA SER A 462 27.99 -4.56 -28.10
C SER A 462 27.39 -5.71 -27.29
N ALA A 463 26.98 -5.47 -26.04
CA ALA A 463 26.51 -6.50 -25.12
C ALA A 463 25.41 -7.38 -25.73
N ARG A 464 25.52 -8.69 -25.51
CA ARG A 464 24.56 -9.71 -25.95
C ARG A 464 24.21 -10.62 -24.80
N LEU A 465 22.92 -10.72 -24.50
CA LEU A 465 22.39 -11.60 -23.47
C LEU A 465 21.49 -12.68 -24.07
N ALA A 466 21.42 -13.81 -23.38
CA ALA A 466 20.41 -14.84 -23.59
C ALA A 466 19.53 -14.94 -22.34
N VAL A 467 18.24 -15.16 -22.55
CA VAL A 467 17.25 -15.31 -21.47
C VAL A 467 16.58 -16.67 -21.63
N ARG A 468 16.50 -17.43 -20.54
CA ARG A 468 15.65 -18.63 -20.46
C ARG A 468 14.58 -18.42 -19.42
N PHE A 469 13.33 -18.69 -19.78
CA PHE A 469 12.17 -18.53 -18.92
C PHE A 469 11.57 -19.91 -18.65
N ASN A 470 11.61 -20.35 -17.39
CA ASN A 470 11.28 -21.72 -16.97
C ASN A 470 11.96 -22.82 -17.83
N GLY A 471 13.20 -22.55 -18.27
CA GLY A 471 14.00 -23.45 -19.09
C GLY A 471 13.77 -23.35 -20.60
N SER A 472 12.80 -22.55 -21.07
CA SER A 472 12.58 -22.28 -22.50
C SER A 472 13.37 -21.05 -22.94
N ASP A 473 13.99 -21.13 -24.12
CA ASP A 473 14.75 -20.01 -24.67
C ASP A 473 13.82 -18.89 -25.12
N CYS A 474 14.17 -17.65 -24.76
CA CYS A 474 13.46 -16.46 -25.18
C CYS A 474 14.04 -15.92 -26.50
N ARG A 475 13.17 -15.49 -27.40
CA ARG A 475 13.58 -14.88 -28.67
C ARG A 475 14.02 -13.43 -28.43
N VAL A 476 15.24 -13.09 -28.84
CA VAL A 476 15.74 -11.72 -28.78
C VAL A 476 14.90 -10.82 -29.68
N LEU A 477 14.48 -9.66 -29.15
CA LEU A 477 13.79 -8.61 -29.89
C LEU A 477 14.70 -7.39 -30.05
N LYS A 478 14.27 -6.42 -30.86
CA LYS A 478 14.94 -5.12 -30.94
C LYS A 478 14.87 -4.44 -29.57
N ASP A 479 15.98 -3.86 -29.12
CA ASP A 479 16.02 -3.08 -27.89
C ASP A 479 14.99 -1.94 -27.89
N LEU A 480 14.55 -1.54 -26.69
CA LEU A 480 13.75 -0.33 -26.56
C LEU A 480 14.59 0.90 -26.92
N PRO A 481 13.98 1.92 -27.54
CA PRO A 481 14.69 3.13 -27.92
C PRO A 481 15.23 3.89 -26.70
N VAL A 482 16.38 4.54 -26.88
CA VAL A 482 16.92 5.49 -25.89
C VAL A 482 16.08 6.77 -25.92
N PRO A 483 15.64 7.30 -24.77
CA PRO A 483 14.80 8.49 -24.75
C PRO A 483 15.48 9.72 -25.37
N ALA A 484 14.78 10.42 -26.26
CA ALA A 484 15.32 11.58 -26.98
C ALA A 484 15.54 12.82 -26.08
N LYS A 485 14.89 12.90 -24.92
CA LYS A 485 15.04 13.98 -23.92
C LYS A 485 15.36 13.38 -22.55
N PRO A 486 16.62 13.04 -22.27
CA PRO A 486 17.03 12.35 -21.07
C PRO A 486 17.41 13.33 -19.96
N GLU A 487 16.63 14.39 -19.71
CA GLU A 487 16.83 15.21 -18.50
C GLU A 487 15.81 14.81 -17.42
N PRO A 488 15.95 13.63 -16.81
CA PRO A 488 15.17 13.34 -15.64
C PRO A 488 15.68 14.21 -14.49
N ARG A 489 14.74 14.85 -13.81
CA ARG A 489 14.94 15.24 -12.42
C ARG A 489 15.27 13.98 -11.62
N LEU A 490 16.45 13.93 -11.02
CA LEU A 490 16.95 12.74 -10.32
C LEU A 490 16.06 12.36 -9.14
N GLU A 491 15.41 13.36 -8.56
CA GLU A 491 14.48 13.27 -7.44
C GLU A 491 13.08 12.75 -7.80
N LEU A 492 12.73 12.66 -9.10
CA LEU A 492 11.39 12.27 -9.54
C LEU A 492 11.35 10.82 -10.05
N PRO A 493 10.24 10.09 -9.78
CA PRO A 493 10.01 8.80 -10.40
C PRO A 493 10.00 8.89 -11.92
N ARG A 494 10.52 7.84 -12.56
CA ARG A 494 10.48 7.59 -13.99
C ARG A 494 9.06 7.24 -14.43
N MET A 495 8.74 7.61 -15.67
CA MET A 495 7.40 7.46 -16.26
C MET A 495 7.41 6.60 -17.52
N ASN A 496 8.57 6.04 -17.87
CA ASN A 496 8.76 5.07 -18.93
C ASN A 496 9.95 4.16 -18.60
N VAL A 497 9.85 2.86 -18.93
CA VAL A 497 10.93 1.89 -18.69
C VAL A 497 12.23 2.25 -19.43
N CYS A 498 12.18 2.91 -20.58
CA CYS A 498 13.37 3.41 -21.30
C CYS A 498 14.19 4.41 -20.47
N GLU A 499 13.64 4.97 -19.39
CA GLU A 499 14.33 5.94 -18.53
C GLU A 499 15.00 5.29 -17.30
N VAL A 500 14.88 3.96 -17.13
CA VAL A 500 15.41 3.23 -15.96
C VAL A 500 16.82 2.66 -16.17
N ALA A 501 17.35 2.72 -17.38
CA ALA A 501 18.68 2.23 -17.71
C ALA A 501 19.21 2.85 -19.01
N PRO A 502 20.53 3.01 -19.17
CA PRO A 502 21.15 3.42 -20.44
C PRO A 502 20.77 2.58 -21.67
N ARG A 503 20.54 1.28 -21.48
CA ARG A 503 20.10 0.34 -22.53
C ARG A 503 19.08 -0.62 -21.96
N VAL A 504 17.93 -0.78 -22.61
CA VAL A 504 16.89 -1.74 -22.21
C VAL A 504 16.67 -2.75 -23.33
N MET A 505 17.08 -4.00 -23.08
CA MET A 505 16.96 -5.12 -24.00
C MET A 505 15.60 -5.80 -23.85
N GLN A 506 15.10 -6.40 -24.93
CA GLN A 506 13.80 -7.06 -24.98
C GLN A 506 13.92 -8.53 -25.39
N PHE A 507 13.17 -9.41 -24.71
CA PHE A 507 13.14 -10.84 -25.02
C PHE A 507 11.71 -11.35 -24.98
N GLU A 508 11.26 -11.95 -26.07
CA GLU A 508 9.94 -12.58 -26.13
C GLU A 508 9.97 -13.96 -25.51
N VAL A 509 9.10 -14.17 -24.54
CA VAL A 509 8.92 -15.43 -23.83
C VAL A 509 7.86 -16.25 -24.56
N PRO A 510 8.11 -17.53 -24.88
CA PRO A 510 7.05 -18.43 -25.33
C PRO A 510 5.94 -18.48 -24.27
N VAL A 511 4.71 -18.11 -24.61
CA VAL A 511 3.59 -18.07 -23.65
C VAL A 511 3.37 -19.43 -22.97
N THR A 512 3.63 -20.53 -23.68
CA THR A 512 3.60 -21.89 -23.15
C THR A 512 4.58 -22.14 -22.01
N ALA A 513 5.70 -21.40 -21.96
CA ALA A 513 6.69 -21.47 -20.90
C ALA A 513 6.24 -20.76 -19.61
N VAL A 514 5.31 -19.80 -19.68
CA VAL A 514 4.80 -19.09 -18.51
C VAL A 514 3.98 -20.04 -17.63
N ARG A 515 4.20 -19.95 -16.32
CA ARG A 515 3.51 -20.73 -15.29
C ARG A 515 2.70 -19.81 -14.38
N ARG A 516 1.67 -20.37 -13.76
CA ARG A 516 0.97 -19.71 -12.66
C ARG A 516 1.94 -19.53 -11.50
N GLY A 517 1.89 -18.36 -10.87
CA GLY A 517 2.70 -18.01 -9.72
C GLY A 517 4.15 -17.67 -10.08
N TYR A 518 5.09 -18.32 -9.39
CA TYR A 518 6.52 -18.09 -9.61
C TYR A 518 7.02 -18.64 -10.94
N ASN A 519 7.77 -17.80 -11.65
CA ASN A 519 8.52 -18.12 -12.84
C ASN A 519 10.01 -17.94 -12.57
N THR A 520 10.84 -18.88 -13.02
CA THR A 520 12.29 -18.83 -12.93
C THR A 520 12.87 -18.26 -14.21
N VAL A 521 13.71 -17.24 -14.08
CA VAL A 521 14.38 -16.61 -15.21
C VAL A 521 15.88 -16.76 -15.04
N GLU A 522 16.54 -17.27 -16.09
CA GLU A 522 17.98 -17.37 -16.19
C GLU A 522 18.48 -16.34 -17.22
N LEU A 523 19.46 -15.52 -16.82
CA LEU A 523 20.14 -14.56 -17.68
C LEU A 523 21.59 -14.97 -17.86
N SER A 524 22.06 -15.03 -19.10
CA SER A 524 23.42 -15.39 -19.47
C SER A 524 24.04 -14.34 -20.38
N ALA A 525 25.31 -14.00 -20.15
CA ALA A 525 26.10 -13.27 -21.15
C ALA A 525 26.47 -14.22 -22.30
N VAL A 526 26.37 -13.73 -23.54
CA VAL A 526 26.68 -14.50 -24.76
C VAL A 526 28.10 -14.20 -25.28
N GLN A 527 28.71 -13.12 -24.80
CA GLN A 527 30.06 -12.70 -25.17
C GLN A 527 30.83 -12.22 -23.94
N GLU A 528 32.15 -12.05 -24.11
CA GLU A 528 33.01 -11.41 -23.12
C GLU A 528 32.57 -9.96 -22.86
N GLY A 529 32.87 -9.48 -21.65
CA GLY A 529 32.48 -8.15 -21.19
C GLY A 529 31.43 -8.18 -20.07
N PRO A 530 31.80 -7.86 -18.81
CA PRO A 530 30.85 -7.89 -17.70
C PRO A 530 29.75 -6.87 -17.89
N GLN A 531 28.49 -7.30 -17.77
CA GLN A 531 27.32 -6.41 -17.83
C GLN A 531 26.61 -6.38 -16.49
N THR A 532 26.29 -5.19 -16.00
CA THR A 532 25.52 -5.04 -14.76
C THR A 532 24.05 -4.79 -15.08
N ILE A 533 23.17 -5.63 -14.58
CA ILE A 533 21.73 -5.48 -14.72
C ILE A 533 21.21 -4.68 -13.53
N ILE A 534 20.44 -3.62 -13.81
CA ILE A 534 19.86 -2.71 -12.82
C ILE A 534 18.32 -2.65 -12.89
N TRP A 535 17.71 -3.30 -13.88
CA TRP A 535 16.27 -3.38 -14.02
C TRP A 535 15.83 -4.70 -14.63
N PHE A 536 14.74 -5.26 -14.13
CA PHE A 536 14.10 -6.43 -14.70
C PHE A 536 12.60 -6.38 -14.50
N GLU A 537 11.84 -6.57 -15.58
CA GLU A 537 10.38 -6.70 -15.53
C GLU A 537 9.85 -7.67 -16.58
N VAL A 538 8.68 -8.24 -16.29
CA VAL A 538 7.90 -9.12 -17.18
C VAL A 538 6.59 -8.42 -17.52
N CYS A 539 6.36 -8.19 -18.80
CA CYS A 539 5.12 -7.65 -19.35
C CYS A 539 4.31 -8.78 -19.97
N ILE A 540 3.04 -8.90 -19.59
CA ILE A 540 2.09 -9.88 -20.12
C ILE A 540 0.92 -9.12 -20.74
N GLU A 541 0.66 -9.38 -22.01
CA GLU A 541 -0.46 -8.85 -22.80
C GLU A 541 -1.33 -10.03 -23.25
N PRO A 542 -2.39 -10.39 -22.49
CA PRO A 542 -3.22 -11.59 -22.72
C PRO A 542 -3.95 -11.66 -24.07
#